data_AF-A0A8S1Q3M4-F1
#
_entry.id   AF-A0A8S1Q3M4-F1
#
_cell.length_a   1.000
_cell.length_b   1.000
_cell.length_c   1.000
_cell.angle_alpha   90.00
_cell.angle_beta   90.00
_cell.angle_gamma   90.00
#
_symmetry.space_group_name_H-M   'P 1'
#
loop_
_entity.id
_entity.type
_entity.pdbx_description
1 polymer ?
#
loop_
_entity_poly.entity_id
_entity_poly.type
_entity_poly.pdbx_seq_one_letter_code
_entity_poly.pdbx_strand_id
1 'polypeptide(L)'
;MENGHSIPVFLTKLYTIVQGNQEQEILRFDESGRILVLADQDRLQQYLLPEYFGHKNLPSFLRQLNMYGFRKRHNNGVLEFKHKYFRRDGKIIFESNQEKK
;
A
#
# COMPACT_ATOMS: atom_id res chain seq x y z
N MET A 1 -0.58 21.11 22.20
CA MET A 1 0.66 20.53 21.65
C MET A 1 0.23 19.30 20.87
N GLU A 2 0.17 19.41 19.55
CA GLU A 2 -0.31 18.32 18.69
C GLU A 2 0.74 17.20 18.70
N ASN A 3 0.35 16.01 19.18
CA ASN A 3 1.20 14.83 19.15
C ASN A 3 1.38 14.42 17.68
N GLY A 4 2.44 14.95 17.04
CA GLY A 4 2.82 14.62 15.67
C GLY A 4 3.25 13.18 15.56
N HIS A 5 2.29 12.28 15.36
CA HIS A 5 2.57 10.87 15.08
C HIS A 5 3.17 10.77 13.67
N SER A 6 4.47 10.48 13.59
CA SER A 6 5.17 10.26 12.32
C SER A 6 4.50 9.12 11.53
N ILE A 7 4.22 9.36 10.25
CA ILE A 7 3.67 8.34 9.35
C ILE A 7 4.59 7.12 9.33
N PRO A 8 4.07 5.89 9.51
CA PRO A 8 4.89 4.69 9.47
C PRO A 8 5.64 4.54 8.15
N VAL A 9 6.92 4.15 8.23
CA VAL A 9 7.82 4.01 7.07
C VAL A 9 7.25 3.14 5.96
N PHE A 10 6.52 2.08 6.31
CA PHE A 10 5.86 1.22 5.33
C PHE A 10 4.89 1.99 4.45
N LEU A 11 4.07 2.86 5.03
CA LEU A 11 3.05 3.60 4.31
C LEU A 11 3.65 4.74 3.50
N THR A 12 4.70 5.38 4.02
CA THR A 12 5.49 6.35 3.25
C THR A 12 6.06 5.69 1.99
N LYS A 13 6.73 4.53 2.13
CA LYS A 13 7.31 3.80 0.99
C LYS A 13 6.25 3.29 0.02
N LEU A 14 5.15 2.73 0.54
CA LEU A 14 4.02 2.29 -0.27
C LEU A 14 3.46 3.45 -1.09
N TYR A 15 3.33 4.63 -0.49
CA TYR A 15 2.88 5.84 -1.17
C TYR A 15 3.86 6.29 -2.25
N THR A 16 5.17 6.28 -1.97
CA THR A 16 6.20 6.58 -2.97
C THR A 16 6.08 5.66 -4.18
N ILE A 17 5.95 4.35 -3.98
CA ILE A 17 5.84 3.36 -5.07
C ILE A 17 4.65 3.69 -5.98
N VAL A 18 3.47 3.95 -5.42
CA VAL A 18 2.23 4.12 -6.20
C VAL A 18 2.12 5.49 -6.87
N GLN A 19 2.98 6.44 -6.51
CA GLN A 19 3.13 7.74 -7.16
C GLN A 19 4.16 7.69 -8.30
N GLY A 20 5.00 6.66 -8.35
CA GLY A 20 5.97 6.45 -9.41
C GLY A 20 5.29 6.10 -10.74
N ASN A 21 5.79 6.67 -11.84
CA ASN A 21 5.26 6.41 -13.18
C ASN A 21 5.75 5.06 -13.74
N GLN A 22 6.94 4.60 -13.35
CA GLN A 22 7.54 3.38 -13.90
C GLN A 22 6.96 2.11 -13.27
N GLU A 23 6.41 2.23 -12.06
CA GLU A 23 5.88 1.15 -11.26
C GLU A 23 4.40 0.86 -11.52
N GLN A 24 3.74 1.66 -12.36
CA GLN A 24 2.29 1.59 -12.56
C GLN A 24 1.83 0.22 -13.11
N GLU A 25 2.67 -0.45 -13.89
CA GLU A 25 2.39 -1.80 -14.39
C GLU A 25 2.38 -2.86 -13.28
N ILE A 26 3.02 -2.58 -12.15
CA ILE A 26 3.21 -3.52 -11.03
C ILE A 26 2.23 -3.20 -9.90
N LEU A 27 2.28 -1.97 -9.38
CA LEU A 27 1.49 -1.52 -8.23
C LEU A 27 1.07 -0.06 -8.43
N ARG A 28 -0.24 0.20 -8.51
CA ARG A 28 -0.77 1.54 -8.79
C ARG A 28 -2.09 1.80 -8.10
N PHE A 29 -2.49 3.07 -8.07
CA PHE A 29 -3.91 3.38 -7.87
C PHE A 29 -4.74 3.11 -9.13
N ASP A 30 -5.99 2.72 -8.95
CA ASP A 30 -7.00 2.71 -10.00
C ASP A 30 -7.31 4.13 -10.51
N GLU A 31 -8.12 4.24 -11.56
CA GLU A 31 -8.49 5.55 -12.15
C GLU A 31 -9.11 6.49 -11.11
N SER A 32 -9.92 5.96 -10.18
CA SER A 32 -10.55 6.77 -9.14
C SER A 32 -9.60 7.26 -8.04
N GLY A 33 -8.39 6.70 -7.95
CA GLY A 33 -7.41 7.03 -6.92
C GLY A 33 -7.75 6.46 -5.54
N ARG A 34 -8.66 5.49 -5.44
CA ARG A 34 -9.23 4.96 -4.18
C ARG A 34 -8.90 3.49 -3.93
N ILE A 35 -8.47 2.78 -4.97
CA ILE A 35 -8.15 1.36 -4.92
C ILE A 35 -6.69 1.20 -5.29
N LEU A 36 -5.93 0.50 -4.45
CA LEU A 36 -4.58 0.06 -4.76
C LEU A 36 -4.67 -1.26 -5.54
N VAL A 37 -4.12 -1.29 -6.73
CA VAL A 37 -4.14 -2.43 -7.66
C VAL A 37 -2.74 -3.00 -7.72
N LEU A 38 -2.58 -4.26 -7.28
CA LEU A 38 -1.40 -5.08 -7.50
C LEU A 38 -1.62 -5.91 -8.75
N ALA A 39 -1.06 -5.44 -9.86
CA ALA A 39 -1.25 -6.02 -11.18
C ALA A 39 -0.24 -7.15 -11.47
N ASP A 40 0.96 -7.08 -10.90
CA ASP A 40 2.00 -8.10 -11.09
C ASP A 40 2.70 -8.44 -9.76
N GLN A 41 2.37 -9.60 -9.20
CA GLN A 41 2.93 -10.07 -7.92
C GLN A 41 4.38 -10.52 -8.05
N ASP A 42 4.79 -11.02 -9.22
CA ASP A 42 6.13 -11.53 -9.45
C ASP A 42 7.11 -10.36 -9.62
N ARG A 43 6.76 -9.37 -10.46
CA ARG A 43 7.56 -8.14 -10.61
C ARG A 43 7.61 -7.34 -9.32
N LEU A 44 6.54 -7.31 -8.50
CA LEU A 44 6.58 -6.71 -7.17
C LEU A 44 7.68 -7.36 -6.32
N GLN A 45 7.72 -8.69 -6.26
CA GLN A 45 8.70 -9.43 -5.45
C GLN A 45 10.13 -9.32 -5.96
N GLN A 46 10.33 -9.32 -7.29
CA GLN A 46 11.66 -9.29 -7.88
C GLN A 46 12.28 -7.90 -7.89
N TYR A 47 11.48 -6.84 -8.05
CA TYR A 47 11.99 -5.49 -8.29
C TYR A 47 11.64 -4.52 -7.16
N LEU A 48 10.37 -4.41 -6.78
CA LEU A 48 9.96 -3.35 -5.84
C LEU A 48 10.22 -3.70 -4.38
N LEU A 49 10.00 -4.95 -3.96
CA LEU A 49 10.25 -5.29 -2.55
C LEU A 49 11.75 -5.22 -2.17
N PRO A 50 12.71 -5.68 -3.00
CA PRO A 50 14.13 -5.50 -2.73
C PRO A 50 14.53 -4.02 -2.68
N GLU A 51 14.08 -3.23 -3.66
CA GLU A 51 14.42 -1.81 -3.79
C GLU A 51 13.90 -0.98 -2.60
N TYR A 52 12.63 -1.17 -2.24
CA TYR A 52 11.98 -0.33 -1.23
C TYR A 52 12.03 -0.93 0.18
N PHE A 53 12.00 -2.25 0.33
CA PHE A 53 11.86 -2.92 1.63
C PHE A 53 13.05 -3.82 2.02
N GLY A 54 14.05 -3.98 1.15
CA GLY A 54 15.26 -4.76 1.44
C GLY A 54 15.03 -6.27 1.48
N HIS A 55 13.89 -6.77 1.00
CA HIS A 55 13.59 -8.21 0.95
C HIS A 55 12.60 -8.52 -0.17
N LYS A 56 12.55 -9.76 -0.67
CA LYS A 56 11.56 -10.20 -1.69
C LYS A 56 10.28 -10.84 -1.15
N ASN A 57 10.04 -10.77 0.16
CA ASN A 57 8.98 -11.53 0.83
C ASN A 57 7.58 -10.88 0.66
N LEU A 58 6.78 -11.38 -0.30
CA LEU A 58 5.41 -10.93 -0.52
C LEU A 58 4.46 -11.17 0.68
N PRO A 59 4.45 -12.34 1.34
CA PRO A 59 3.64 -12.54 2.55
C PRO A 59 3.88 -11.48 3.63
N SER A 60 5.12 -11.03 3.83
CA SER A 60 5.45 -9.94 4.75
C SER A 60 4.78 -8.62 4.33
N PHE A 61 4.89 -8.27 3.05
CA PHE A 61 4.24 -7.08 2.49
C PHE A 61 2.71 -7.11 2.64
N LEU A 62 2.08 -8.26 2.31
CA LEU A 62 0.64 -8.45 2.47
C LEU A 62 0.20 -8.38 3.94
N ARG A 63 1.01 -8.89 4.86
CA ARG A 63 0.75 -8.77 6.30
C ARG A 63 0.77 -7.31 6.74
N GLN A 64 1.74 -6.51 6.27
CA GLN A 64 1.77 -5.08 6.58
C GLN A 64 0.55 -4.34 6.04
N LEU A 65 0.11 -4.62 4.80
CA LEU A 65 -1.16 -4.08 4.30
C LEU A 65 -2.33 -4.41 5.24
N ASN A 66 -2.44 -5.66 5.68
CA ASN A 66 -3.48 -6.08 6.61
C ASN A 66 -3.37 -5.36 7.97
N MET A 67 -2.16 -5.23 8.52
CA MET A 67 -1.90 -4.55 9.80
C MET A 67 -2.32 -3.07 9.75
N TYR A 68 -2.14 -2.41 8.61
CA TYR A 68 -2.58 -1.03 8.39
C TYR A 68 -4.01 -0.91 7.85
N GLY A 69 -4.82 -1.97 7.97
CA GLY A 69 -6.26 -1.90 7.71
C GLY A 69 -6.68 -1.95 6.24
N PHE A 70 -5.77 -2.27 5.31
CA PHE A 70 -6.14 -2.48 3.91
C PHE A 70 -6.99 -3.73 3.77
N ARG A 71 -8.11 -3.60 3.07
CA ARG A 71 -9.03 -4.71 2.78
C ARG A 71 -8.77 -5.25 1.38
N LYS A 72 -8.41 -6.53 1.32
CA LYS A 72 -8.12 -7.28 0.09
C LYS A 72 -9.41 -7.62 -0.66
N ARG A 73 -9.42 -7.42 -1.98
CA ARG A 73 -10.44 -7.86 -2.92
C ARG A 73 -9.77 -8.52 -4.12
N HIS A 74 -10.36 -9.60 -4.63
CA HIS A 74 -9.95 -10.19 -5.91
C HIS A 74 -10.96 -9.76 -6.96
N ASN A 75 -10.47 -9.25 -8.09
CA ASN A 75 -11.29 -8.78 -9.20
C ASN A 75 -10.66 -9.24 -10.52
N ASN A 76 -11.32 -10.13 -11.25
CA ASN A 76 -10.84 -10.66 -12.54
C ASN A 76 -9.37 -11.16 -12.51
N GLY A 77 -8.97 -11.86 -11.43
CA GLY A 77 -7.61 -12.37 -11.24
C GLY A 77 -6.58 -11.33 -10.77
N VAL A 78 -6.97 -10.06 -10.67
CA VAL A 78 -6.13 -8.96 -10.17
C VAL A 78 -6.41 -8.74 -8.69
N LEU A 79 -5.34 -8.39 -7.95
CA LEU A 79 -5.43 -8.15 -6.53
C LEU A 79 -5.59 -6.67 -6.21
N GLU A 80 -6.65 -6.35 -5.49
CA GLU A 80 -7.01 -4.98 -5.15
C GLU A 80 -7.07 -4.79 -3.64
N PHE A 81 -6.73 -3.59 -3.19
CA PHE A 81 -6.76 -3.21 -1.78
C PHE A 81 -7.45 -1.87 -1.62
N LYS A 82 -8.37 -1.80 -0.65
CA LYS A 82 -9.08 -0.58 -0.29
C LYS A 82 -8.73 -0.16 1.13
N HIS A 83 -8.52 1.13 1.34
CA HIS A 83 -8.33 1.71 2.66
C HIS A 83 -9.07 3.06 2.73
N LYS A 84 -9.65 3.39 3.89
CA LYS A 84 -10.50 4.58 4.06
C LYS A 84 -9.74 5.89 3.78
N TYR A 85 -8.46 5.91 4.17
CA TYR A 85 -7.61 7.10 4.15
C TYR A 85 -6.36 6.94 3.27
N PHE A 86 -6.23 5.87 2.47
CA PHE A 86 -5.09 5.73 1.55
C PHE A 86 -5.58 6.02 0.13
N ARG A 87 -5.29 7.22 -0.35
CA ARG A 87 -5.82 7.76 -1.62
C ARG A 87 -4.75 8.56 -2.35
N ARG A 88 -4.85 8.63 -3.69
CA ARG A 88 -3.90 9.35 -4.54
C ARG A 88 -3.82 10.86 -4.23
N ASP A 89 -4.90 11.45 -3.70
CA ASP A 89 -5.01 12.88 -3.37
C ASP A 89 -4.27 13.29 -2.08
N GLY A 90 -3.46 12.39 -1.49
CA GLY A 90 -2.55 12.74 -0.39
C GLY A 90 -3.20 12.90 0.97
N LYS A 91 -4.50 12.61 1.12
CA LYS A 91 -5.15 12.57 2.45
C LYS A 91 -4.82 11.29 3.22
N ILE A 92 -3.55 11.09 3.54
CA ILE A 92 -3.14 10.05 4.49
C ILE A 92 -3.40 10.59 5.92
N ILE A 93 -4.67 10.62 6.32
CA ILE A 93 -5.07 10.98 7.69
C ILE A 93 -5.03 9.70 8.52
N PHE A 94 -4.07 9.58 9.43
CA PHE A 94 -4.05 8.49 10.40
C PHE A 94 -4.89 8.85 11.63
N GLU A 95 -6.02 8.18 11.79
CA GLU A 95 -6.54 7.90 13.13
C GLU A 95 -5.88 6.61 13.61
N SER A 96 -4.91 6.76 14.50
CA SER A 96 -4.35 5.67 15.32
C SER A 96 -5.43 5.16 16.27
N ASN A 97 -6.41 4.41 15.77
CA ASN A 97 -7.31 3.60 16.58
C ASN A 97 -7.86 2.45 15.74
N GLN A 98 -7.09 1.37 15.66
CA GLN A 98 -7.71 0.05 15.72
C GLN A 98 -7.72 -0.29 17.21
N GLU A 99 -8.81 0.08 17.88
CA GLU A 99 -9.15 -0.46 19.18
C GLU A 99 -9.00 -1.98 19.15
N LYS A 100 -8.39 -2.47 20.23
CA LYS A 100 -8.23 -3.88 20.56
C LYS A 100 -9.53 -4.63 20.27
N LYS A 101 -9.41 -5.78 19.63
CA LYS A 101 -10.36 -6.87 19.84
C LYS A 101 -9.68 -7.90 20.73
#